data_AF-C9L5K9-F1
#
_entry.id   AF-C9L5K9-F1
#
_cell.length_a   1.000
_cell.length_b   1.000
_cell.length_c   1.000
_cell.angle_alpha   90.00
_cell.angle_beta   90.00
_cell.angle_gamma   90.00
#
_symmetry.space_group_name_H-M   'P 1'
#
loop_
_entity.id
_entity.type
_entity.pdbx_description
1 polymer ?
#
loop_
_entity_poly.entity_id
_entity_poly.type
_entity_poly.pdbx_seq_one_letter_code
_entity_poly.pdbx_strand_id
1 'polypeptide(L)' 'MKIWYKGVLCNTDTYRYMGEDKPALYYIYSPDQETMLKAGFVEDHPCL' A
#
# COMPACT_ATOMS: atom_id res chain seq x y z
N MET A 1 -4.94 8.98 6.83
CA MET A 1 -6.28 9.28 6.25
C MET A 1 -6.68 8.14 5.33
N LYS A 2 -7.96 7.78 5.18
CA LYS A 2 -8.39 6.71 4.27
C LYS A 2 -8.66 7.25 2.87
N ILE A 3 -8.15 6.58 1.83
CA ILE A 3 -8.37 6.94 0.43
C ILE A 3 -8.58 5.70 -0.45
N TRP A 4 -9.21 5.87 -1.61
CA TRP A 4 -9.23 4.88 -2.67
C TRP A 4 -8.11 5.18 -3.68
N TYR A 5 -7.16 4.27 -3.81
CA TYR A 5 -6.06 4.34 -4.78
C TYR A 5 -6.14 3.16 -5.74
N LYS A 6 -6.36 3.44 -7.03
CA LYS A 6 -6.44 2.40 -8.09
C LYS A 6 -7.40 1.24 -7.76
N GLY A 7 -8.52 1.50 -7.08
CA GLY A 7 -9.49 0.47 -6.69
C GLY A 7 -9.17 -0.26 -5.38
N VAL A 8 -8.10 0.12 -4.67
CA VAL A 8 -7.72 -0.39 -3.36
C VAL A 8 -8.03 0.67 -2.29
N LEU A 9 -8.63 0.25 -1.19
CA LEU A 9 -8.80 1.08 0.00
C LEU A 9 -7.47 1.08 0.77
N CYS A 10 -6.92 2.27 0.99
CA CYS A 10 -5.61 2.45 1.61
C CYS A 10 -5.68 3.47 2.75
N ASN A 11 -4.76 3.34 3.70
CA ASN A 11 -4.39 4.45 4.58
C ASN A 11 -3.21 5.21 3.98
N THR A 12 -3.27 6.53 4.06
CA THR A 12 -2.12 7.41 3.80
C THR A 12 -1.37 7.64 5.11
N ASP A 13 -0.05 7.54 5.04
CA ASP A 13 0.86 7.89 6.13
C ASP A 13 2.21 8.34 5.54
N THR A 14 3.20 8.50 6.41
CA THR A 14 4.59 8.74 6.03
C THR A 14 5.50 7.70 6.66
N TYR A 15 6.53 7.28 5.94
CA TYR A 15 7.63 6.49 6.49
C TYR A 15 8.94 7.26 6.33
N ARG A 16 9.89 7.01 7.24
CA ARG A 16 11.19 7.66 7.20
C ARG A 16 12.17 6.84 6.37
N TYR A 17 12.73 7.45 5.33
CA TYR A 17 13.74 6.83 4.46
C TYR A 17 14.93 7.78 4.30
N MET A 18 16.13 7.30 4.65
CA MET A 18 17.37 8.11 4.59
C MET A 18 17.26 9.47 5.31
N GLY A 19 16.51 9.51 6.42
CA GLY A 19 16.32 10.72 7.22
C GLY A 19 15.16 11.62 6.77
N GLU A 20 14.59 11.40 5.60
CA GLU A 20 13.47 12.16 5.03
C GLU A 20 12.13 11.43 5.22
N ASP A 21 11.06 12.18 5.49
CA ASP A 21 9.71 11.64 5.50
C ASP A 21 9.19 11.51 4.06
N LYS A 22 8.82 10.30 3.68
CA LYS A 22 8.26 9.97 2.36
C LYS A 22 6.81 9.53 2.52
N PRO A 23 5.92 9.91 1.60
CA PRO A 23 4.54 9.44 1.63
C PRO A 23 4.47 7.93 1.40
N ALA A 24 3.60 7.26 2.15
CA ALA A 24 3.31 5.85 2.04
C ALA A 24 1.81 5.59 1.92
N LEU A 25 1.49 4.51 1.22
CA LEU A 25 0.15 3.92 1.20
C LEU A 25 0.23 2.55 1.88
N TYR A 26 -0.62 2.35 2.89
CA TYR A 26 -0.80 1.07 3.54
C TYR A 26 -2.10 0.42 3.06
N TYR A 27 -2.00 -0.82 2.59
CA TYR A 27 -3.13 -1.61 2.14
C TYR A 27 -4.14 -1.84 3.29
N ILE A 28 -5.44 -1.66 3.01
CA ILE A 28 -6.53 -2.04 3.91
C ILE A 28 -7.40 -3.12 3.27
N TYR A 29 -7.84 -2.89 2.03
CA TYR A 29 -8.79 -3.79 1.36
C TYR A 29 -8.75 -3.59 -0.16
N SER A 30 -8.94 -4.68 -0.91
CA SER A 30 -9.18 -4.71 -2.35
C SER A 30 -10.33 -5.68 -2.65
N PRO A 31 -11.16 -5.41 -3.68
CA PRO A 31 -12.23 -6.34 -4.09
C PRO A 31 -11.70 -7.71 -4.52
N ASP A 32 -10.49 -7.76 -5.09
CA ASP A 32 -9.84 -8.97 -5.56
C ASP A 32 -8.31 -8.80 -5.58
N GLN A 33 -7.59 -9.92 -5.73
CA GLN A 33 -6.12 -9.94 -5.73
C GLN A 33 -5.51 -9.29 -6.98
N GLU A 34 -6.17 -9.38 -8.13
CA GLU A 34 -5.69 -8.76 -9.38
C GLU A 34 -5.67 -7.23 -9.27
N THR A 35 -6.72 -6.64 -8.69
CA THR A 35 -6.81 -5.21 -8.40
C THR A 35 -5.71 -4.74 -7.45
N MET A 36 -5.42 -5.52 -6.40
CA MET A 36 -4.34 -5.24 -5.46
C MET A 36 -2.97 -5.23 -6.14
N LEU A 37 -2.68 -6.27 -6.94
CA LEU A 37 -1.40 -6.41 -7.66
C LEU A 37 -1.21 -5.31 -8.70
N LYS A 38 -2.26 -4.96 -9.47
CA LYS A 38 -2.22 -3.84 -10.44
C LYS A 38 -2.00 -2.48 -9.77
N ALA A 39 -2.44 -2.32 -8.52
CA ALA A 39 -2.17 -1.13 -7.73
C ALA A 39 -0.71 -1.05 -7.24
N GLY A 40 0.08 -2.12 -7.39
CA GLY A 40 1.49 -2.18 -6.99
C GLY A 40 1.71 -2.62 -5.55
N PHE A 41 0.66 -3.10 -4.87
CA PHE A 41 0.82 -3.77 -3.59
C PHE A 41 1.28 -5.20 -3.84
N VAL A 42 2.36 -5.58 -3.17
CA VAL A 42 2.89 -6.94 -3.18
C VAL A 42 2.63 -7.57 -1.83
N GLU A 43 2.22 -8.84 -1.81
CA GLU A 43 2.31 -9.63 -0.58
C GLU A 43 3.79 -9.81 -0.26
N ASP A 44 4.22 -9.22 0.85
CA ASP A 44 5.50 -9.55 1.46
C ASP A 44 5.40 -11.00 1.91
N HIS A 45 5.83 -11.92 1.05
CA HIS A 45 6.10 -13.28 1.48
C HIS A 45 7.44 -13.20 2.19
N PRO A 46 7.52 -13.26 3.53
CA PRO A 46 8.80 -13.34 4.19
C PRO A 46 9.49 -14.58 3.63
N CYS A 47 10.64 -14.39 2.98
CA CYS A 47 11.52 -15.50 2.63
C CYS A 47 11.88 -16.22 3.94
N LEU A 48 11.28 -17.41 4.13
CA LEU A 48 11.59 -18.35 5.22
C LEU A 48 13.02 -18.87 5.09
#